data_AF-A0AAV8WUN6-F1
#
_entry.id   AF-A0AAV8WUN6-F1
#
_cell.length_a   1.000
_cell.length_b   1.000
_cell.length_c   1.000
_cell.angle_alpha   90.00
_cell.angle_beta   90.00
_cell.angle_gamma   90.00
#
_symmetry.space_group_name_H-M   'P 1'
#
loop_
_entity.id
_entity.type
_entity.pdbx_description
1 polymer ?
#
loop_
_entity_poly.entity_id
_entity_poly.type
_entity_poly.pdbx_seq_one_letter_code
_entity_poly.pdbx_strand_id
1 'polypeptide(L)'
;MRGDAEFWFQIIDGKFEPFEQFESLFLQKYWGEYNQQRVRHFNGRYYESDGVSREKYTLRKYCNIRYLEPCFTEPEMVMYLSRHFEDDIHKVIITKRINTMDSLIEYLRTIDDDRRWRKSTAKCNENRRTNNDDNKYNFRQNFQQNYRQDNRNQNNRDNREQNYRRDDRNRNIEGRN
;
A
#
# COMPACT_ATOMS: atom_id res chain seq x y z
N MET A 1 19.60 -17.59 -33.53
CA MET A 1 18.31 -17.06 -33.02
C MET A 1 17.40 -18.23 -32.67
N ARG A 2 16.26 -18.03 -31.99
CA ARG A 2 15.27 -19.10 -31.73
C ARG A 2 13.86 -18.56 -31.96
N GLY A 3 12.94 -19.43 -32.37
CA GLY A 3 11.53 -19.07 -32.59
C GLY A 3 11.33 -18.14 -33.79
N ASP A 4 10.38 -17.21 -33.71
CA ASP A 4 10.01 -16.30 -34.82
C ASP A 4 11.21 -15.49 -35.38
N ALA A 5 12.21 -15.22 -34.54
CA ALA A 5 13.42 -14.53 -34.95
C ALA A 5 14.29 -15.35 -35.92
N GLU A 6 14.24 -16.68 -35.84
CA GLU A 6 14.95 -17.57 -36.76
C GLU A 6 14.34 -17.55 -38.16
N PHE A 7 13.00 -17.63 -38.25
CA PHE A 7 12.28 -17.51 -39.52
C PHE A 7 12.50 -16.14 -40.16
N TRP A 8 12.47 -15.07 -39.36
CA TRP A 8 12.77 -13.74 -39.87
C TRP A 8 14.21 -13.63 -40.38
N PHE A 9 15.19 -14.20 -39.67
CA PHE A 9 16.58 -14.20 -40.09
C PHE A 9 16.76 -14.89 -41.45
N GLN A 10 16.15 -16.07 -41.65
CA GLN A 10 16.18 -16.78 -42.93
C GLN A 10 15.61 -15.97 -44.10
N ILE A 11 14.66 -15.07 -43.86
CA ILE A 11 14.06 -14.20 -44.90
C ILE A 11 14.99 -13.05 -45.31
N ILE A 12 15.86 -12.61 -44.38
CA ILE A 12 16.80 -11.50 -44.62
C ILE A 12 18.22 -11.96 -44.91
N ASP A 13 18.49 -13.26 -44.74
CA ASP A 13 19.77 -13.87 -45.06
C ASP A 13 20.07 -13.64 -46.56
N GLY A 14 21.22 -13.02 -46.84
CA GLY A 14 21.60 -12.56 -48.19
C GLY A 14 21.06 -11.19 -48.63
N LYS A 15 20.29 -10.46 -47.78
CA LYS A 15 19.85 -9.07 -48.04
C LYS A 15 20.72 -8.00 -47.36
N PHE A 16 21.78 -8.42 -46.69
CA PHE A 16 22.77 -7.55 -46.05
C PHE A 16 24.16 -8.12 -46.35
N GLU A 17 25.14 -7.24 -46.54
CA GLU A 17 26.55 -7.63 -46.70
C GLU A 17 27.38 -7.29 -45.45
N PRO A 18 27.43 -6.02 -45.00
CA PRO A 18 28.08 -5.68 -43.76
C PRO A 18 27.18 -5.97 -42.54
N PHE A 19 27.81 -6.33 -41.42
CA PHE A 19 27.12 -6.60 -40.16
C PHE A 19 26.31 -5.39 -39.66
N GLU A 20 26.76 -4.17 -39.96
CA GLU A 20 26.11 -2.91 -39.60
C GLU A 20 24.73 -2.76 -40.26
N GLN A 21 24.56 -3.26 -41.48
CA GLN A 21 23.25 -3.29 -42.15
C GLN A 21 22.32 -4.29 -41.48
N PHE A 22 22.84 -5.45 -41.07
CA PHE A 22 22.08 -6.41 -40.29
C PHE A 22 21.63 -5.83 -38.95
N GLU A 23 22.52 -5.16 -38.21
CA GLU A 23 22.20 -4.50 -36.94
C GLU A 23 21.09 -3.47 -37.12
N SER A 24 21.17 -2.64 -38.16
CA SER A 24 20.15 -1.63 -38.47
C SER A 24 18.79 -2.27 -38.76
N LEU A 25 18.75 -3.34 -39.58
CA LEU A 25 17.53 -4.08 -39.88
C LEU A 25 16.95 -4.78 -38.65
N PHE A 26 17.81 -5.34 -37.79
CA PHE A 26 17.42 -5.97 -36.54
C PHE A 26 16.79 -4.96 -35.59
N LEU A 27 17.46 -3.82 -35.36
CA LEU A 27 16.95 -2.75 -34.53
C LEU A 27 15.65 -2.21 -35.10
N GLN A 28 15.54 -1.96 -36.39
CA GLN A 28 14.29 -1.51 -37.01
C GLN A 28 13.14 -2.51 -36.82
N LYS A 29 13.40 -3.82 -36.95
CA LYS A 29 12.37 -4.85 -36.81
C LYS A 29 11.86 -5.00 -35.38
N TYR A 30 12.77 -5.05 -34.40
CA TYR A 30 12.44 -5.41 -33.02
C TYR A 30 12.37 -4.21 -32.06
N TRP A 31 13.08 -3.13 -32.38
CA TRP A 31 13.14 -1.90 -31.58
C TRP A 31 12.96 -0.63 -32.41
N GLY A 32 12.38 -0.73 -33.62
CA GLY A 32 12.11 0.44 -34.45
C GLY A 32 10.97 1.29 -33.90
N GLU A 33 10.72 2.41 -34.58
CA GLU A 33 9.74 3.42 -34.18
C GLU A 33 8.38 2.83 -33.80
N TYR A 34 7.84 1.90 -34.59
CA TYR A 34 6.56 1.25 -34.30
C TYR A 34 6.54 0.55 -32.92
N ASN A 35 7.58 -0.22 -32.60
CA ASN A 35 7.65 -0.93 -31.32
C ASN A 35 7.86 0.04 -30.16
N GLN A 36 8.69 1.07 -30.35
CA GLN A 36 8.91 2.11 -29.34
C GLN A 36 7.63 2.92 -29.09
N GLN A 37 6.89 3.29 -30.14
CA GLN A 37 5.60 3.97 -30.03
C GLN A 37 4.57 3.11 -29.30
N ARG A 38 4.57 1.78 -29.51
CA ARG A 38 3.71 0.87 -28.73
C ARG A 38 4.04 0.93 -27.25
N VAL A 39 5.31 0.95 -26.86
CA VAL A 39 5.69 1.09 -25.44
C VAL A 39 5.25 2.45 -24.88
N ARG A 40 5.38 3.54 -25.67
CA ARG A 40 4.92 4.89 -25.28
C ARG A 40 3.40 5.00 -25.09
N HIS A 41 2.62 4.34 -25.94
CA HIS A 41 1.16 4.41 -25.90
C HIS A 41 0.57 3.36 -24.97
N PHE A 42 1.32 2.29 -24.63
CA PHE A 42 0.86 1.27 -23.70
C PHE A 42 0.90 1.78 -22.26
N ASN A 43 -0.13 2.53 -21.92
CA ASN A 43 -0.35 3.09 -20.60
C ASN A 43 -1.18 2.12 -19.76
N GLY A 44 -0.59 0.98 -19.38
CA GLY A 44 -1.23 0.06 -18.44
C GLY A 44 -1.47 0.72 -17.08
N ARG A 45 -2.34 0.18 -16.23
CA ARG A 45 -2.47 0.64 -14.83
C ARG A 45 -1.84 -0.35 -13.86
N TYR A 46 -1.37 0.17 -12.74
CA TYR A 46 -1.00 -0.63 -11.59
C TYR A 46 -2.28 -1.12 -10.90
N TYR A 47 -2.37 -2.42 -10.65
CA TYR A 47 -3.42 -3.02 -9.84
C TYR A 47 -2.82 -3.73 -8.63
N GLU A 48 -3.37 -3.45 -7.46
CA GLU A 48 -2.93 -4.11 -6.22
C GLU A 48 -3.24 -5.62 -6.23
N SER A 49 -4.23 -6.05 -7.01
CA SER A 49 -4.60 -7.46 -7.23
C SER A 49 -3.47 -8.30 -7.83
N ASP A 50 -2.54 -7.66 -8.55
CA ASP A 50 -1.45 -8.38 -9.23
C ASP A 50 -0.38 -8.88 -8.23
N GLY A 51 -0.48 -8.52 -6.95
CA GLY A 51 0.42 -8.97 -5.89
C GLY A 51 1.85 -8.41 -6.00
N VAL A 52 2.08 -7.44 -6.89
CA VAL A 52 3.37 -6.76 -7.06
C VAL A 52 3.33 -5.42 -6.31
N SER A 53 4.42 -5.06 -5.61
CA SER A 53 4.52 -3.74 -4.97
C SER A 53 4.59 -2.62 -6.01
N ARG A 54 4.17 -1.40 -5.62
CA ARG A 54 4.24 -0.23 -6.50
C ARG A 54 5.67 0.03 -6.96
N GLU A 55 6.63 -0.09 -6.04
CA GLU A 55 8.07 -0.01 -6.34
C GLU A 55 8.48 -0.96 -7.46
N LYS A 56 8.20 -2.26 -7.31
CA LYS A 56 8.66 -3.28 -8.26
C LYS A 56 7.99 -3.10 -9.63
N TYR A 57 6.74 -2.68 -9.64
CA TYR A 57 6.03 -2.30 -10.86
C TYR A 57 6.70 -1.09 -11.54
N THR A 58 6.98 -0.02 -10.80
CA THR A 58 7.64 1.19 -11.30
C THR A 58 9.01 0.88 -11.90
N LEU A 59 9.84 0.10 -11.20
CA LEU A 59 11.17 -0.28 -11.67
C LEU A 59 11.10 -1.05 -12.99
N ARG A 60 10.16 -2.00 -13.12
CA ARG A 60 9.94 -2.73 -14.38
C ARG A 60 9.55 -1.80 -15.52
N LYS A 61 8.65 -0.84 -15.25
CA LYS A 61 8.23 0.14 -16.27
C LYS A 61 9.36 1.11 -16.63
N TYR A 62 10.14 1.56 -15.65
CA TYR A 62 11.31 2.41 -15.84
C TYR A 62 12.33 1.75 -16.79
N CYS A 63 12.65 0.47 -16.57
CA CYS A 63 13.55 -0.28 -17.46
C CYS A 63 13.06 -0.33 -18.91
N ASN A 64 11.75 -0.33 -19.14
CA ASN A 64 11.17 -0.37 -20.49
C ASN A 64 11.20 0.99 -21.18
N ILE A 65 11.03 2.09 -20.44
CA ILE A 65 10.89 3.43 -21.04
C ILE A 65 12.23 4.18 -21.17
N ARG A 66 13.25 3.83 -20.37
CA ARG A 66 14.54 4.55 -20.36
C ARG A 66 15.32 4.48 -21.68
N TYR A 67 14.99 3.52 -22.53
CA TYR A 67 15.65 3.26 -23.81
C TYR A 67 14.80 3.66 -25.02
N LEU A 68 13.70 4.39 -24.78
CA LEU A 68 12.88 4.90 -25.85
C LEU A 68 13.53 6.13 -26.46
N GLU A 69 13.41 6.27 -27.77
CA GLU A 69 13.86 7.41 -28.54
C GLU A 69 12.63 8.20 -29.01
N PRO A 70 12.58 9.53 -28.81
CA PRO A 70 13.51 10.34 -28.00
C PRO A 70 13.46 10.02 -26.49
N CYS A 71 14.62 10.00 -25.83
CA CYS A 71 14.70 9.71 -24.40
C CYS A 71 13.87 10.69 -23.57
N PHE A 72 13.12 10.16 -22.61
CA PHE A 72 12.48 11.00 -21.60
C PHE A 72 13.53 11.55 -20.65
N THR A 73 13.38 12.81 -20.25
CA THR A 73 14.08 13.35 -19.09
C THR A 73 13.57 12.67 -17.81
N GLU A 74 14.34 12.69 -16.74
CA GLU A 74 13.93 12.08 -15.47
C GLU A 74 12.60 12.62 -14.92
N PRO A 75 12.34 13.94 -14.93
CA PRO A 75 11.04 14.47 -14.51
C PRO A 75 9.88 14.01 -15.41
N GLU A 76 10.11 13.89 -16.72
CA GLU A 76 9.12 13.35 -17.65
C GLU A 76 8.83 11.88 -17.39
N MET A 77 9.87 11.08 -17.08
CA MET A 77 9.69 9.68 -16.68
C MET A 77 8.86 9.57 -15.40
N VAL A 78 9.15 10.39 -14.39
CA VAL A 78 8.37 10.42 -13.14
C VAL A 78 6.91 10.78 -13.43
N MET A 79 6.67 11.82 -14.23
CA MET A 79 5.33 12.25 -14.60
C MET A 79 4.59 11.17 -15.40
N TYR A 80 5.27 10.54 -16.36
CA TYR A 80 4.71 9.45 -17.15
C TYR A 80 4.34 8.26 -16.27
N LEU A 81 5.28 7.79 -15.42
CA LEU A 81 5.08 6.65 -14.54
C LEU A 81 4.01 6.90 -13.47
N SER A 82 3.88 8.13 -12.99
CA SER A 82 2.87 8.49 -11.99
C SER A 82 1.42 8.27 -12.48
N ARG A 83 1.17 8.35 -13.79
CA ARG A 83 -0.15 8.12 -14.41
C ARG A 83 -0.60 6.66 -14.39
N HIS A 84 0.31 5.73 -14.08
CA HIS A 84 -0.05 4.32 -13.93
C HIS A 84 -0.78 4.05 -12.59
N PHE A 85 -0.71 4.98 -11.64
CA PHE A 85 -1.28 4.83 -10.31
C PHE A 85 -2.64 5.53 -10.17
N GLU A 86 -3.19 5.50 -8.95
CA GLU A 86 -4.42 6.22 -8.60
C GLU A 86 -4.20 7.74 -8.74
N ASP A 87 -5.23 8.48 -9.16
CA ASP A 87 -5.13 9.92 -9.47
C ASP A 87 -4.63 10.74 -8.27
N ASP A 88 -4.92 10.32 -7.04
CA ASP A 88 -4.44 10.99 -5.84
C ASP A 88 -2.93 10.87 -5.66
N ILE A 89 -2.34 9.73 -6.03
CA ILE A 89 -0.88 9.54 -6.05
C ILE A 89 -0.26 10.49 -7.07
N HIS A 90 -0.84 10.56 -8.27
CA HIS A 90 -0.39 11.47 -9.33
C HIS A 90 -0.45 12.94 -8.89
N LYS A 91 -1.56 13.38 -8.29
CA LYS A 91 -1.72 14.73 -7.76
C LYS A 91 -0.64 15.06 -6.73
N VAL A 92 -0.37 14.16 -5.77
CA VAL A 92 0.65 14.40 -4.75
C VAL A 92 2.04 14.52 -5.36
N ILE A 93 2.38 13.71 -6.37
CA ILE A 93 3.64 13.80 -7.11
C ILE A 93 3.82 15.19 -7.73
N ILE A 94 2.77 15.71 -8.38
CA ILE A 94 2.76 17.07 -8.95
C ILE A 94 2.90 18.12 -7.84
N THR A 95 2.08 18.05 -6.80
CA THR A 95 2.04 19.05 -5.73
C THR A 95 3.35 19.11 -4.94
N LYS A 96 3.96 17.95 -4.66
CA LYS A 96 5.25 17.85 -3.96
C LYS A 96 6.45 18.07 -4.88
N ARG A 97 6.23 18.26 -6.18
CA ARG A 97 7.28 18.42 -7.20
C ARG A 97 8.30 17.29 -7.18
N ILE A 98 7.83 16.06 -7.02
CA ILE A 98 8.67 14.88 -7.11
C ILE A 98 9.14 14.75 -8.55
N ASN A 99 10.44 14.89 -8.78
CA ASN A 99 11.04 14.96 -10.12
C ASN A 99 12.20 13.97 -10.34
N THR A 100 12.60 13.23 -9.30
CA THR A 100 13.59 12.15 -9.40
C THR A 100 12.93 10.78 -9.21
N MET A 101 13.50 9.77 -9.85
CA MET A 101 13.01 8.39 -9.76
C MET A 101 13.14 7.84 -8.35
N ASP A 102 14.22 8.18 -7.64
CA ASP A 102 14.42 7.75 -6.24
C ASP A 102 13.34 8.32 -5.31
N SER A 103 13.01 9.61 -5.45
CA SER A 103 11.95 10.26 -4.66
C SER A 103 10.58 9.66 -4.97
N LEU A 104 10.33 9.29 -6.23
CA LEU A 104 9.11 8.59 -6.61
C LEU A 104 9.02 7.21 -5.94
N ILE A 105 10.10 6.42 -6.00
CA ILE A 105 10.15 5.09 -5.39
C ILE A 105 9.96 5.17 -3.89
N GLU A 106 10.65 6.10 -3.22
CA GLU A 106 10.50 6.33 -1.79
C GLU A 106 9.05 6.66 -1.43
N TYR A 107 8.43 7.59 -2.16
CA TYR A 107 7.03 7.94 -1.95
C TYR A 107 6.10 6.73 -2.12
N LEU A 108 6.28 5.94 -3.18
CA LEU A 108 5.46 4.74 -3.39
C LEU A 108 5.64 3.69 -2.29
N ARG A 109 6.87 3.52 -1.76
CA ARG A 109 7.13 2.65 -0.60
C ARG A 109 6.36 3.12 0.63
N THR A 110 6.35 4.42 0.93
CA THR A 110 5.61 4.95 2.08
C THR A 110 4.11 4.65 2.00
N ILE A 111 3.53 4.68 0.79
CA ILE A 111 2.12 4.32 0.58
C ILE A 111 1.89 2.83 0.84
N ASP A 112 2.75 1.97 0.29
CA ASP A 112 2.63 0.52 0.48
C ASP A 112 2.78 0.14 1.96
N ASP A 113 3.65 0.83 2.71
CA ASP A 113 3.83 0.65 4.15
C ASP A 113 2.63 1.09 4.98
N ASP A 114 2.07 2.29 4.71
CA ASP A 114 0.85 2.78 5.38
C ASP A 114 -0.33 1.83 5.12
N ARG A 115 -0.51 1.36 3.88
CA ARG A 115 -1.57 0.37 3.56
C ARG A 115 -1.38 -0.94 4.31
N ARG A 116 -0.15 -1.45 4.40
CA ARG A 116 0.16 -2.66 5.18
C ARG A 116 -0.16 -2.47 6.66
N TRP A 117 0.22 -1.34 7.23
CA TRP A 117 -0.02 -1.02 8.63
C TRP A 117 -1.53 -0.91 8.96
N ARG A 118 -2.31 -0.24 8.11
CA ARG A 118 -3.78 -0.14 8.25
C ARG A 118 -4.49 -1.49 8.15
N LYS A 119 -4.06 -2.36 7.23
CA LYS A 119 -4.61 -3.73 7.11
C LYS A 119 -4.31 -4.58 8.35
N SER A 120 -3.11 -4.43 8.92
CA SER A 120 -2.71 -5.15 10.15
C SER A 120 -3.55 -4.70 11.35
N THR A 121 -3.71 -3.40 11.55
CA THR A 121 -4.50 -2.84 12.67
C THR A 121 -5.99 -3.15 12.56
N ALA A 122 -6.56 -3.18 11.35
CA ALA A 122 -7.95 -3.59 11.12
C ALA A 122 -8.19 -5.06 11.55
N LYS A 123 -7.32 -5.99 11.16
CA LYS A 123 -7.41 -7.40 11.56
C LYS A 123 -7.32 -7.62 13.07
N CYS A 124 -6.47 -6.85 13.76
CA CYS A 124 -6.34 -6.93 15.22
C CYS A 124 -7.61 -6.45 15.95
N ASN A 125 -8.33 -5.48 15.39
CA ASN A 125 -9.58 -4.98 15.98
C ASN A 125 -10.77 -5.90 15.71
N GLU A 126 -10.80 -6.60 14.58
CA GLU A 126 -11.84 -7.57 14.24
C GLU A 126 -11.79 -8.80 15.16
N ASN A 127 -10.59 -9.34 15.40
CA ASN A 127 -10.37 -10.43 16.37
C ASN A 127 -10.72 -10.05 17.83
N ARG A 128 -10.77 -8.75 18.16
CA ARG A 128 -11.20 -8.28 19.49
C ARG A 128 -12.71 -8.12 19.60
N ARG A 129 -13.44 -8.01 18.48
CA ARG A 129 -14.91 -7.90 18.48
C ARG A 129 -15.57 -9.27 18.56
N THR A 130 -15.05 -10.27 17.86
CA THR A 130 -15.56 -11.65 17.94
C THR A 130 -15.33 -12.30 19.31
N ASN A 131 -14.23 -12.00 20.00
CA ASN A 131 -13.96 -12.56 21.34
C ASN A 131 -14.78 -11.92 22.48
N ASN A 132 -15.51 -10.84 22.24
CA ASN A 132 -16.30 -10.17 23.29
C ASN A 132 -17.79 -10.56 23.31
N ASP A 133 -18.32 -11.17 22.24
CA ASP A 133 -19.71 -11.65 22.23
C ASP A 133 -19.88 -13.06 22.83
N ASP A 134 -18.85 -13.91 22.81
CA ASP A 134 -18.91 -15.25 23.40
C ASP A 134 -18.78 -15.26 24.94
N ASN A 135 -18.28 -14.18 25.55
CA ASN A 135 -18.09 -14.10 27.01
C ASN A 135 -19.28 -13.51 27.77
N LYS A 136 -20.36 -13.10 27.09
CA LYS A 136 -21.52 -12.48 27.75
C LYS A 136 -22.55 -13.48 28.28
N TYR A 137 -22.47 -14.75 27.87
CA TYR A 137 -23.37 -15.81 28.35
C TYR A 137 -22.87 -16.58 29.59
N ASN A 138 -21.58 -16.47 29.95
CA ASN A 138 -21.01 -17.25 31.07
C ASN A 138 -20.86 -16.51 32.40
N PHE A 139 -21.14 -15.19 32.45
CA PHE A 139 -20.96 -14.41 33.70
C PHE A 139 -22.18 -14.44 34.65
N ARG A 140 -23.29 -15.09 34.29
CA ARG A 140 -24.49 -15.20 35.15
C ARG A 140 -24.63 -16.50 35.94
N GLN A 141 -23.73 -17.48 35.79
CA GLN A 141 -23.89 -18.80 36.42
C GLN A 141 -22.97 -19.11 37.62
N ASN A 142 -22.15 -18.18 38.13
CA ASN A 142 -21.18 -18.50 39.20
C ASN A 142 -21.37 -17.73 40.53
N PHE A 143 -22.55 -17.18 40.82
CA PHE A 143 -22.84 -16.56 42.13
C PHE A 143 -23.58 -17.48 43.13
N GLN A 144 -23.59 -18.78 42.89
CA GLN A 144 -24.10 -19.77 43.84
C GLN A 144 -23.20 -21.00 43.87
N GLN A 145 -22.04 -20.91 44.53
CA GLN A 145 -21.53 -22.01 45.33
C GLN A 145 -20.28 -21.62 46.11
N ASN A 146 -20.33 -21.97 47.40
CA ASN A 146 -19.21 -22.16 48.32
C ASN A 146 -18.42 -20.92 48.75
N TYR A 147 -18.64 -20.49 49.99
CA TYR A 147 -17.60 -20.48 51.03
C TYR A 147 -18.27 -20.43 52.42
N ARG A 148 -18.55 -21.62 52.97
CA ARG A 148 -18.51 -21.88 54.42
C ARG A 148 -17.08 -22.31 54.76
N GLN A 149 -16.64 -22.00 55.99
CA GLN A 149 -15.29 -22.13 56.59
C GLN A 149 -14.42 -20.89 56.37
N ASP A 150 -13.85 -20.22 57.37
CA ASP A 150 -13.86 -20.41 58.81
C ASP A 150 -13.51 -19.06 59.48
N ASN A 151 -14.14 -18.82 60.62
CA ASN A 151 -13.94 -17.66 61.49
C ASN A 151 -12.74 -17.91 62.42
N ARG A 152 -11.67 -17.09 62.35
CA ARG A 152 -10.73 -16.85 63.47
C ARG A 152 -10.01 -15.49 63.34
N ASN A 153 -10.60 -14.48 64.01
CA ASN A 153 -9.97 -13.40 64.80
C ASN A 153 -8.46 -13.09 64.62
N GLN A 154 -8.07 -11.85 64.28
CA GLN A 154 -7.78 -10.73 65.22
C GLN A 154 -7.00 -9.55 64.56
N ASN A 155 -7.62 -8.36 64.57
CA ASN A 155 -7.10 -6.99 64.81
C ASN A 155 -5.65 -6.57 64.42
N ASN A 156 -5.55 -5.57 63.53
CA ASN A 156 -4.94 -4.24 63.78
C ASN A 156 -5.20 -3.32 62.57
N ARG A 157 -6.03 -2.29 62.72
CA ARG A 157 -5.62 -0.87 62.87
C ARG A 157 -4.65 -0.42 61.77
N ASP A 158 -5.15 0.25 60.73
CA ASP A 158 -4.99 1.71 60.65
C ASP A 158 -5.85 2.32 59.55
N ASN A 159 -6.51 3.39 59.97
CA ASN A 159 -7.51 4.18 59.28
C ASN A 159 -6.90 5.57 59.08
N ARG A 160 -6.83 6.07 57.84
CA ARG A 160 -6.72 7.49 57.48
C ARG A 160 -7.20 7.59 56.03
N GLU A 161 -8.47 7.91 55.79
CA GLU A 161 -9.02 9.27 55.72
C GLU A 161 -8.27 10.16 54.72
N GLN A 162 -8.87 10.96 53.85
CA GLN A 162 -10.23 11.34 53.49
C GLN A 162 -9.98 12.19 52.22
N ASN A 163 -10.72 12.02 51.12
CA ASN A 163 -10.69 13.00 50.04
C ASN A 163 -12.09 13.56 49.81
N TYR A 164 -12.18 14.86 50.04
CA TYR A 164 -13.40 15.66 50.12
C TYR A 164 -14.09 15.81 48.76
N ARG A 165 -15.43 15.71 48.81
CA ARG A 165 -16.45 16.55 48.15
C ARG A 165 -16.30 16.83 46.65
N ARG A 166 -17.14 16.16 45.86
CA ARG A 166 -17.72 16.74 44.63
C ARG A 166 -19.16 17.10 44.94
N ASP A 167 -19.37 18.38 45.23
CA ASP A 167 -20.68 18.97 45.47
C ASP A 167 -21.55 18.94 44.22
N ASP A 168 -22.82 18.64 44.50
CA ASP A 168 -23.99 18.72 43.65
C ASP A 168 -24.11 20.05 42.91
N ARG A 169 -24.40 19.97 41.61
CA ARG A 169 -25.24 20.99 40.96
C ARG A 169 -26.31 20.32 40.13
N ASN A 170 -27.53 20.73 40.47
CA ASN A 170 -28.63 21.03 39.56
C ASN A 170 -29.77 20.01 39.52
N ARG A 171 -30.66 20.10 40.53
CA ARG A 171 -32.10 19.84 40.35
C ARG A 171 -32.95 20.89 41.09
N ASN A 172 -33.78 21.53 40.26
CA ASN A 172 -35.17 21.96 40.44
C ASN A 172 -35.51 23.03 41.48
N ILE A 173 -36.13 24.12 41.00
CA ILE A 173 -37.39 24.62 41.58
C ILE A 173 -38.32 25.04 40.43
N GLU A 174 -39.43 24.30 40.28
CA GLU A 174 -40.65 24.74 39.60
C GLU A 174 -41.49 25.63 40.55
N GLY A 175 -42.11 26.66 39.98
CA GLY A 175 -43.47 27.09 40.33
C GLY A 175 -43.65 28.25 41.31
N ARG A 176 -44.27 29.35 40.85
CA ARG A 176 -45.57 29.83 41.36
C ARG A 176 -46.08 31.10 40.66
N ASN A 177 -47.35 31.01 40.26
CA ASN A 177 -48.43 32.01 40.11
C ASN A 177 -48.24 33.23 39.21
#